data_AF-A0A2E8NDR1-F1
#
_entry.id   AF-A0A2E8NDR1-F1
#
_cell.length_a   1.000
_cell.length_b   1.000
_cell.length_c   1.000
_cell.angle_alpha   90.00
_cell.angle_beta   90.00
_cell.angle_gamma   90.00
#
_symmetry.space_group_name_H-M   'P 1'
#
loop_
_entity.id
_entity.type
_entity.pdbx_description
1 polymer ?
#
loop_
_entity_poly.entity_id
_entity_poly.type
_entity_poly.pdbx_seq_one_letter_code
_entity_poly.pdbx_strand_id
1 'polypeptide(L)'
;MKIEQDVISEKFIELRSLLVRYAKQEIRDPITALAKWVSLGLLGMLFLAVGTGFGALGLLRLLQNEFSLFDDSLSFLPYVLVFVILLIVIVVSLKALRRHNEVR
;
A
#
# COMPACT_ATOMS: atom_id res chain seq x y z
N MET A 1 -47.35 32.63 -21.28
CA MET A 1 -46.87 31.26 -21.53
C MET A 1 -45.36 31.18 -21.74
N LYS A 2 -44.73 32.04 -22.58
CA LYS A 2 -43.26 32.05 -22.75
C LYS A 2 -42.46 32.35 -21.48
N ILE A 3 -42.93 33.34 -20.71
CA ILE A 3 -42.28 33.76 -19.44
C ILE A 3 -42.28 32.64 -18.38
N GLU A 4 -43.33 31.83 -18.27
CA GLU A 4 -43.35 30.71 -17.32
C GLU A 4 -42.42 29.57 -17.75
N GLN A 5 -42.29 29.29 -19.05
CA GLN A 5 -41.35 28.28 -19.53
C GLN A 5 -39.88 28.67 -19.29
N ASP A 6 -39.53 29.94 -19.49
CA ASP A 6 -38.17 30.43 -19.25
C ASP A 6 -37.81 30.32 -17.74
N VAL A 7 -38.75 30.67 -16.85
CA VAL A 7 -38.57 30.56 -15.40
C VAL A 7 -38.41 29.09 -14.94
N ILE A 8 -39.16 28.16 -15.54
CA ILE A 8 -39.05 26.73 -15.22
C ILE A 8 -37.70 26.17 -15.69
N SER A 9 -37.25 26.57 -16.88
CA SER A 9 -35.94 26.18 -17.44
C SER A 9 -34.80 26.69 -16.55
N GLU A 10 -34.86 27.94 -16.11
CA GLU A 10 -33.87 28.56 -15.23
C GLU A 10 -33.79 27.85 -13.87
N LYS A 11 -34.94 27.57 -13.24
CA LYS A 11 -35.00 26.79 -11.99
C LYS A 11 -34.44 25.38 -12.15
N PHE A 12 -34.68 24.73 -13.28
CA PHE A 12 -34.13 23.39 -13.55
C PHE A 12 -32.61 23.43 -13.70
N ILE A 13 -32.07 24.44 -14.37
CA ILE A 13 -30.63 24.67 -14.50
C ILE A 13 -30.00 24.93 -13.14
N GLU A 14 -30.62 25.77 -12.30
CA GLU A 14 -30.19 26.02 -10.93
C GLU A 14 -30.16 24.73 -10.10
N LEU A 15 -31.25 23.97 -10.10
CA LEU A 15 -31.36 22.73 -9.32
C LEU A 15 -30.32 21.70 -9.76
N ARG A 16 -30.12 21.53 -11.08
CA ARG A 16 -29.06 20.67 -11.63
C ARG A 16 -27.69 21.14 -11.19
N SER A 17 -27.42 22.45 -11.22
CA SER A 17 -26.13 23.00 -10.83
C SER A 17 -25.84 22.76 -9.34
N LEU A 18 -26.87 22.86 -8.48
CA LEU A 18 -26.78 22.59 -7.06
C LEU A 18 -26.50 21.11 -6.79
N LEU A 19 -27.21 20.21 -7.47
CA LEU A 19 -26.99 18.76 -7.35
C LEU A 19 -25.57 18.36 -7.76
N VAL A 20 -25.08 18.89 -8.88
CA VAL A 20 -23.72 18.62 -9.34
C VAL A 20 -22.67 19.14 -8.35
N ARG A 21 -22.88 20.34 -7.79
CA ARG A 21 -22.00 20.92 -6.77
C ARG A 21 -22.00 20.07 -5.49
N TYR A 22 -23.17 19.63 -5.03
CA TYR A 22 -23.29 18.79 -3.85
C TYR A 22 -22.61 17.44 -4.06
N ALA A 23 -22.87 16.76 -5.17
CA ALA A 23 -22.20 15.50 -5.48
C ALA A 23 -20.68 15.65 -5.52
N LYS A 24 -20.17 16.75 -6.08
CA LYS A 24 -18.72 17.03 -6.10
C LYS A 24 -18.15 17.30 -4.70
N GLN A 25 -18.95 17.88 -3.80
CA GLN A 25 -18.57 18.11 -2.42
C GLN A 25 -18.55 16.81 -1.62
N GLU A 26 -19.60 16.00 -1.72
CA GLU A 26 -19.73 14.70 -1.05
C GLU A 26 -18.62 13.73 -1.46
N ILE A 27 -18.12 13.82 -2.70
CA ILE A 27 -17.05 12.94 -3.22
C ILE A 27 -15.63 13.43 -2.83
N ARG A 28 -15.45 14.72 -2.50
CA ARG A 28 -14.13 15.28 -2.21
C ARG A 28 -13.50 14.70 -0.94
N ASP A 29 -14.31 14.58 0.11
CA ASP A 29 -13.88 14.07 1.40
C ASP A 29 -13.44 12.59 1.33
N PRO A 30 -14.21 11.66 0.72
CA PRO A 30 -13.78 10.27 0.58
C PRO A 30 -12.54 10.12 -0.32
N ILE A 31 -12.40 10.90 -1.40
CA ILE A 31 -11.18 10.84 -2.23
C ILE A 31 -9.96 11.30 -1.44
N THR A 32 -10.08 12.37 -0.66
CA THR A 32 -8.96 12.88 0.15
C THR A 32 -8.56 11.88 1.24
N ALA A 33 -9.55 11.25 1.88
CA ALA A 33 -9.31 10.18 2.85
C ALA A 33 -8.59 8.99 2.19
N LEU A 34 -9.09 8.50 1.05
CA LEU A 34 -8.45 7.43 0.28
C LEU A 34 -7.02 7.78 -0.10
N ALA A 35 -6.79 8.99 -0.62
CA ALA A 35 -5.45 9.44 -1.00
C ALA A 35 -4.48 9.42 0.19
N LYS A 36 -4.93 9.82 1.38
CA LYS A 36 -4.13 9.76 2.62
C LYS A 36 -3.82 8.33 3.04
N TRP A 37 -4.79 7.42 2.98
CA TRP A 37 -4.58 6.01 3.32
C TRP A 37 -3.63 5.32 2.34
N VAL A 38 -3.80 5.57 1.04
CA VAL A 38 -2.95 5.02 0.00
C VAL A 38 -1.52 5.55 0.12
N SER A 39 -1.35 6.86 0.36
CA SER A 39 -0.01 7.44 0.51
C SER A 39 0.73 6.89 1.74
N LEU A 40 0.04 6.69 2.86
CA LEU A 40 0.60 6.01 4.03
C LEU A 40 0.97 4.56 3.72
N GLY A 41 0.11 3.84 2.99
CA GLY A 41 0.40 2.47 2.55
C GLY A 41 1.64 2.40 1.65
N LEU A 42 1.75 3.32 0.68
CA LEU A 42 2.90 3.41 -0.22
C LEU A 42 4.20 3.73 0.53
N LEU A 43 4.15 4.67 1.46
CA LEU A 43 5.32 5.03 2.28
C LEU A 43 5.74 3.85 3.16
N GLY A 44 4.79 3.15 3.76
CA GLY A 44 5.05 1.92 4.52
C GLY A 44 5.66 0.83 3.65
N MET A 45 5.13 0.61 2.45
CA MET A 45 5.66 -0.37 1.50
C MET A 45 7.09 -0.04 1.07
N LEU A 46 7.41 1.24 0.84
CA LEU A 46 8.76 1.68 0.53
C LEU A 46 9.73 1.37 1.68
N PHE A 47 9.36 1.73 2.92
CA PHE A 47 10.19 1.45 4.10
C PHE A 47 10.39 -0.05 4.32
N LEU A 48 9.35 -0.86 4.15
CA LEU A 48 9.46 -2.31 4.27
C LEU A 48 10.36 -2.90 3.17
N ALA A 49 10.18 -2.49 1.91
CA ALA A 49 11.01 -2.98 0.81
C ALA A 49 12.49 -2.66 1.02
N VAL A 50 12.80 -1.41 1.39
CA VAL A 50 14.16 -0.95 1.65
C VAL A 50 14.74 -1.65 2.88
N GLY A 51 14.00 -1.67 3.99
CA GLY A 51 14.45 -2.27 5.25
C GLY A 51 14.69 -3.77 5.13
N THR A 52 13.78 -4.52 4.51
CA THR A 52 13.97 -5.95 4.27
C THR A 52 15.10 -6.22 3.27
N GLY A 53 15.25 -5.40 2.23
CA GLY A 53 16.36 -5.51 1.28
C GLY A 53 17.72 -5.31 1.94
N PHE A 54 17.91 -4.21 2.67
CA PHE A 54 19.15 -3.97 3.42
C PHE A 54 19.37 -4.99 4.53
N GLY A 55 18.31 -5.44 5.22
CA GLY A 55 18.40 -6.50 6.22
C GLY A 55 18.89 -7.82 5.61
N ALA A 56 18.38 -8.20 4.45
CA ALA A 56 18.83 -9.40 3.73
C ALA A 56 20.30 -9.31 3.30
N LEU A 57 20.71 -8.16 2.76
CA LEU A 57 22.10 -7.92 2.37
C LEU A 57 23.04 -7.92 3.58
N GLY A 58 22.63 -7.30 4.68
CA GLY A 58 23.38 -7.28 5.93
C GLY A 58 23.55 -8.68 6.52
N LEU A 59 22.47 -9.45 6.60
CA LEU A 59 22.50 -10.84 7.06
C LEU A 59 23.39 -11.72 6.17
N LEU A 60 23.25 -11.60 4.85
CA LEU A 60 24.10 -12.33 3.91
C LEU A 60 25.57 -12.01 4.14
N ARG A 61 25.90 -10.72 4.31
CA ARG A 61 27.27 -10.29 4.53
C ARG A 61 27.81 -10.74 5.89
N LEU A 62 27.00 -10.73 6.94
CA LEU A 62 27.40 -11.29 8.24
C LEU A 62 27.68 -12.79 8.13
N LEU A 63 26.83 -13.55 7.44
CA LEU A 63 27.04 -14.99 7.25
C LEU A 63 28.31 -15.28 6.45
N GLN A 64 28.60 -14.50 5.41
CA GLN A 64 29.78 -14.69 4.58
C GLN A 64 31.07 -14.21 5.26
N ASN A 65 31.02 -13.11 6.02
CA ASN A 65 32.22 -12.48 6.58
C ASN A 65 32.70 -13.12 7.88
N GLU A 66 31.78 -13.61 8.72
CA GLU A 66 32.12 -14.17 10.03
C GLU A 66 32.38 -15.68 9.99
N PHE A 67 31.90 -16.37 8.95
CA PHE A 67 32.02 -17.82 8.84
C PHE A 67 32.81 -18.22 7.60
N SER A 68 34.11 -18.45 7.79
CA SER A 68 35.04 -18.96 6.76
C SER A 68 34.67 -20.36 6.23
N LEU A 69 33.71 -21.05 6.88
CA LEU A 69 33.15 -22.32 6.42
C LEU A 69 32.44 -22.20 5.05
N PHE A 70 32.08 -20.99 4.63
CA PHE A 70 31.36 -20.74 3.38
C PHE A 70 32.24 -20.24 2.23
N ASP A 71 33.57 -20.20 2.38
CA ASP A 71 34.44 -19.60 1.36
C ASP A 71 34.69 -20.48 0.14
N ASP A 72 34.46 -21.79 0.24
CA ASP A 72 34.88 -22.76 -0.78
C ASP A 72 33.68 -23.52 -1.39
N SER A 73 33.49 -24.81 -1.07
CA SER A 73 32.39 -25.61 -1.68
C SER A 73 30.98 -25.26 -1.17
N LEU A 74 30.89 -24.57 -0.02
CA LEU A 74 29.63 -24.21 0.64
C LEU A 74 29.23 -22.74 0.43
N SER A 75 29.85 -22.03 -0.52
CA SER A 75 29.56 -20.62 -0.83
C SER A 75 28.12 -20.34 -1.24
N PHE A 76 27.38 -21.36 -1.71
CA PHE A 76 25.95 -21.24 -2.01
C PHE A 76 25.05 -21.24 -0.76
N LEU A 77 25.51 -21.80 0.36
CA LEU A 77 24.69 -22.04 1.55
C LEU A 77 24.19 -20.74 2.23
N PRO A 78 25.00 -19.67 2.34
CA PRO A 78 24.52 -18.38 2.85
C PRO A 78 23.33 -17.81 2.07
N TYR A 79 23.33 -17.96 0.74
CA TYR A 79 22.25 -17.48 -0.11
C TYR A 79 20.95 -18.27 0.14
N VAL A 80 21.06 -19.59 0.29
CA VAL A 80 19.93 -20.45 0.61
C VAL A 80 19.35 -20.11 1.99
N LEU A 81 20.21 -19.87 2.99
CA LEU A 81 19.75 -19.50 4.34
C LEU A 81 19.02 -18.15 4.34
N VAL A 82 19.57 -17.12 3.70
CA VAL A 82 18.91 -15.82 3.59
C VAL A 82 17.59 -15.93 2.83
N PHE A 83 17.55 -16.75 1.77
CA PHE A 83 16.32 -17.03 1.03
C PHE A 83 15.25 -17.69 1.92
N VAL A 84 15.61 -18.69 2.72
CA VAL A 84 14.69 -19.34 3.67
C VAL A 84 14.20 -18.34 4.72
N ILE A 85 15.06 -17.47 5.25
CA ILE A 85 14.66 -16.42 6.18
C ILE A 85 13.62 -15.48 5.53
N LEU A 86 13.85 -15.06 4.29
CA LEU A 86 12.88 -14.23 3.56
C LEU A 86 11.54 -14.94 3.34
N LEU A 87 11.55 -16.24 3.03
CA LEU A 87 10.33 -17.04 2.95
C LEU A 87 9.57 -17.07 4.28
N ILE A 88 10.28 -17.24 5.41
CA ILE A 88 9.67 -17.20 6.75
C ILE A 88 9.02 -15.84 7.00
N VAL A 89 9.71 -14.75 6.67
CA VAL A 89 9.17 -13.38 6.81
C VAL A 89 7.89 -13.22 5.99
N ILE A 90 7.85 -13.73 4.76
CA ILE A 90 6.64 -13.71 3.91
C ILE A 90 5.50 -14.50 4.56
N VAL A 91 5.76 -15.74 5.01
CA VAL A 91 4.75 -16.59 5.64
C VAL A 91 4.17 -15.94 6.90
N VAL A 92 5.04 -15.37 7.76
CA VAL A 92 4.63 -14.66 8.97
C VAL A 92 3.80 -13.43 8.62
N SER A 93 4.21 -12.65 7.62
CA SER A 93 3.48 -11.47 7.14
C SER A 93 2.09 -11.83 6.62
N LEU A 94 1.99 -12.89 5.82
CA LEU A 94 0.71 -13.40 5.32
C LEU A 94 -0.19 -13.90 6.46
N LYS A 95 0.39 -14.57 7.46
CA LYS A 95 -0.37 -15.05 8.63
C LYS A 95 -0.86 -13.87 9.48
N ALA A 96 -0.03 -12.84 9.67
CA ALA A 96 -0.41 -11.62 10.39
C ALA A 96 -1.59 -10.92 9.70
N LEU A 97 -1.56 -10.84 8.36
CA LEU A 97 -2.67 -10.26 7.58
C LEU A 97 -3.97 -11.07 7.73
N ARG A 98 -3.88 -12.40 7.68
CA ARG A 98 -5.07 -13.28 7.86
C ARG A 98 -5.66 -13.16 9.27
N ARG A 99 -4.82 -13.14 10.30
CA ARG A 99 -5.26 -13.01 11.70
C ARG A 99 -6.07 -11.73 11.91
N HIS A 100 -5.65 -10.64 11.28
CA HIS A 100 -6.40 -9.38 11.35
C HIS A 100 -7.80 -9.50 10.71
N ASN A 101 -7.95 -10.31 9.66
CA ASN A 101 -9.24 -10.52 9.00
C ASN A 101 -10.17 -11.45 9.77
N GLU A 102 -9.66 -12.38 10.58
CA GLU A 102 -10.47 -13.31 11.39
C GLU A 102 -11.01 -12.69 12.68
N VAL A 103 -10.43 -11.58 13.14
CA VAL A 103 -10.83 -10.88 14.38
C VAL A 103 -11.87 -9.79 14.13
N ARG A 104 -12.22 -9.52 12.87
CA ARG A 104 -13.19 -8.50 12.45
C ARG A 104 -14.51 -9.12 12.02
#